data_AF-A0A024FLS3-F1
#
_entry.id   AF-A0A024FLS3-F1
#
_cell.length_a   1.000
_cell.length_b   1.000
_cell.length_c   1.000
_cell.angle_alpha   90.00
_cell.angle_beta   90.00
_cell.angle_gamma   90.00
#
_symmetry.space_group_name_H-M   'P 1'
#
loop_
_entity.id
_entity.type
_entity.pdbx_description
1 polymer ?
#
loop_
_entity_poly.entity_id
_entity_poly.type
_entity_poly.pdbx_seq_one_letter_code
_entity_poly.pdbx_strand_id
1 'polypeptide(L)'
;MKTYKIIPLFICLFLAFSCEDVLSCIIPREPELPNKEFPIGSTESFYYTEFDAEINNEPRDNDYDYFFYAEGLPLGMDYYVSHRTISFEGKPEETGTFRIKVFLDVEGPFRNNFDDDPDLLCEYSTSRSYKLIIE
;
A
#
# COMPACT_ATOMS: atom_id res chain seq x y z
N MET A 1 20.13 -28.03 -56.28
CA MET A 1 19.84 -26.81 -55.48
C MET A 1 18.99 -27.24 -54.29
N LYS A 2 19.51 -27.14 -53.06
CA LYS A 2 18.82 -27.57 -51.83
C LYS A 2 17.83 -26.48 -51.43
N THR A 3 16.53 -26.74 -51.56
CA THR A 3 15.47 -25.88 -51.05
C THR A 3 15.17 -26.26 -49.61
N TYR A 4 15.62 -25.45 -48.66
CA TYR A 4 15.28 -25.59 -47.25
C TYR A 4 13.86 -25.08 -47.03
N LYS A 5 12.89 -26.00 -46.94
CA LYS A 5 11.52 -25.72 -46.48
C LYS A 5 11.46 -25.80 -44.96
N ILE A 6 11.93 -24.78 -44.25
CA ILE A 6 11.66 -24.66 -42.80
C ILE A 6 11.49 -23.18 -42.44
N ILE A 7 10.40 -22.55 -42.89
CA ILE A 7 9.97 -21.25 -42.36
C ILE A 7 8.43 -21.23 -42.38
N PRO A 8 7.77 -21.91 -41.44
CA PRO A 8 6.71 -21.21 -40.71
C PRO A 8 6.63 -21.73 -39.26
N LEU A 9 7.62 -21.43 -38.43
CA LEU A 9 7.50 -21.66 -36.98
C LEU A 9 7.86 -20.43 -36.15
N PHE A 10 8.56 -19.45 -36.74
CA PHE A 10 8.99 -18.25 -36.03
C PHE A 10 7.92 -17.15 -35.91
N ILE A 11 6.81 -17.24 -36.66
CA ILE A 11 5.77 -16.20 -36.66
C ILE A 11 4.72 -16.44 -35.57
N CYS A 12 4.53 -17.69 -35.10
CA CYS A 12 3.58 -17.96 -34.01
C CYS A 12 4.10 -17.58 -32.62
N LEU A 13 5.41 -17.37 -32.44
CA LEU A 13 5.97 -17.03 -31.11
C LEU A 13 5.81 -15.54 -30.75
N PHE A 14 5.55 -14.67 -31.74
CA PHE A 14 5.35 -13.23 -31.52
C PHE A 14 3.89 -12.83 -31.24
N LEU A 15 2.94 -13.75 -31.42
CA LEU A 15 1.51 -13.50 -31.16
C LEU A 15 1.09 -13.80 -29.71
N ALA A 16 2.02 -14.25 -28.86
CA ALA A 16 1.75 -14.53 -27.44
C ALA A 16 2.08 -13.34 -26.50
N PHE A 17 2.52 -12.20 -27.03
CA PHE A 17 2.81 -10.98 -26.27
C PHE A 17 1.81 -9.86 -26.61
N SER A 18 0.50 -10.16 -26.64
CA SER A 18 -0.52 -9.11 -26.46
C SER A 18 -0.62 -8.83 -24.96
N CYS A 19 0.39 -8.18 -24.40
CA CYS A 19 0.42 -7.84 -23.00
C CYS A 19 0.59 -6.32 -22.95
N GLU A 20 -0.52 -5.59 -23.09
CA GLU A 20 -0.53 -4.13 -23.03
C GLU A 20 -0.21 -3.59 -21.62
N ASP A 21 -0.18 -4.45 -20.59
CA ASP A 21 -0.02 -4.06 -19.17
C ASP A 21 1.32 -4.42 -18.49
N VAL A 22 2.22 -5.19 -19.10
CA VAL A 22 3.48 -5.59 -18.40
C VAL A 22 4.51 -4.48 -18.27
N LEU A 23 4.41 -3.43 -19.08
CA LEU A 23 5.33 -2.30 -19.02
C LEU A 23 4.87 -1.19 -18.06
N SER A 24 3.57 -1.09 -17.75
CA SER A 24 3.03 -0.04 -16.87
C SER A 24 3.49 -0.22 -15.42
N CYS A 25 3.68 -1.46 -14.96
CA CYS A 25 4.17 -1.77 -13.62
C CYS A 25 5.69 -1.94 -13.49
N ILE A 26 6.47 -1.53 -14.50
CA ILE A 26 7.93 -1.43 -14.35
C ILE A 26 8.29 -0.35 -13.32
N ILE A 27 7.49 0.72 -13.25
CA ILE A 27 7.57 1.73 -12.21
C ILE A 27 6.37 1.49 -11.28
N PRO A 28 6.60 1.01 -10.04
CA PRO A 28 5.49 0.63 -9.17
C PRO A 28 4.63 1.85 -8.83
N ARG A 29 3.33 1.74 -9.11
CA ARG A 29 2.26 2.64 -8.63
C ARG A 29 1.37 1.84 -7.70
N GLU A 30 1.76 1.77 -6.44
CA GLU A 30 1.09 0.96 -5.42
C GLU A 30 1.12 1.67 -4.06
N PRO A 31 0.11 1.44 -3.19
CA PRO A 31 0.10 1.96 -1.83
C PRO A 31 1.31 1.51 -1.04
N GLU A 32 1.88 2.42 -0.27
CA GLU A 32 3.00 2.21 0.63
C GLU A 32 2.66 2.68 2.05
N LEU A 33 2.96 1.80 3.00
CA LEU A 33 3.00 2.10 4.42
C LEU A 33 4.47 2.28 4.83
N PRO A 34 4.87 3.39 5.49
CA PRO A 34 6.28 3.69 5.73
C PRO A 34 6.92 2.72 6.73
N ASN A 35 8.25 2.57 6.64
CA ASN A 35 9.01 1.83 7.63
C ASN A 35 9.25 2.72 8.85
N LYS A 36 8.37 2.64 9.85
CA LYS A 36 8.41 3.50 11.03
C LYS A 36 8.72 2.69 12.29
N GLU A 37 9.66 3.20 13.08
CA GLU A 37 9.86 2.77 14.45
C GLU A 37 8.95 3.57 15.37
N PHE A 38 8.20 2.88 16.22
CA PHE A 38 7.32 3.50 17.20
C PHE A 38 8.09 3.86 18.46
N PRO A 39 7.81 5.03 19.07
CA PRO A 39 8.36 5.35 20.39
C PRO A 39 7.90 4.30 21.41
N ILE A 40 8.71 4.09 22.44
CA ILE A 40 8.32 3.24 23.57
C ILE A 40 7.24 4.00 24.37
N GLY A 41 6.11 3.34 24.61
CA GLY A 41 5.02 3.86 25.43
C GLY A 41 5.10 3.38 26.88
N SER A 42 4.19 3.88 27.71
CA SER A 42 4.07 3.44 29.10
C SER A 42 2.61 3.43 29.54
N THR A 43 2.27 2.54 30.48
CA THR A 43 0.92 2.46 31.09
C THR A 43 0.58 3.68 31.94
N GLU A 44 1.55 4.53 32.26
CA GLU A 44 1.34 5.72 33.11
C GLU A 44 0.99 6.98 32.33
N SER A 45 1.14 6.96 30.99
CA SER A 45 1.03 8.16 30.15
C SER A 45 0.18 7.92 28.90
N PHE A 46 -0.38 9.00 28.35
CA PHE A 46 -1.04 8.95 27.05
C PHE A 46 0.00 8.75 25.95
N TYR A 47 -0.21 7.74 25.12
CA TYR A 47 0.60 7.40 23.96
C TYR A 47 0.01 8.05 22.70
N TYR A 48 0.88 8.54 21.82
CA TYR A 48 0.51 9.06 20.50
C TYR A 48 1.64 8.79 19.51
N THR A 49 1.30 8.24 18.35
CA THR A 49 2.15 8.22 17.17
C THR A 49 1.27 8.21 15.93
N GLU A 50 1.74 8.73 14.82
CA GLU A 50 1.02 8.71 13.55
C GLU A 50 1.98 8.50 12.41
N PHE A 51 1.48 8.11 11.24
CA PHE A 51 2.24 8.21 10.01
C PHE A 51 1.31 8.39 8.81
N ASP A 52 1.89 8.94 7.74
CA ASP A 52 1.23 9.09 6.46
C ASP A 52 1.50 7.86 5.58
N ALA A 53 0.49 7.45 4.83
CA ALA A 53 0.65 6.56 3.69
C ALA A 53 0.74 7.35 2.38
N GLU A 54 1.26 6.72 1.36
CA GLU A 54 1.38 7.27 0.01
C GLU A 54 1.16 6.22 -1.06
N ILE A 55 0.83 6.64 -2.27
CA ILE A 55 0.91 5.78 -3.45
C ILE A 55 2.20 6.13 -4.17
N ASN A 56 3.05 5.11 -4.36
CA ASN A 56 4.33 5.30 -5.02
C ASN A 56 4.17 5.85 -6.43
N ASN A 57 5.01 6.81 -6.80
CA ASN A 57 5.05 7.40 -8.15
C ASN A 57 3.69 7.92 -8.65
N GLU A 58 2.81 8.37 -7.74
CA GLU A 58 1.48 8.92 -8.07
C GLU A 58 1.41 10.43 -7.80
N PRO A 59 1.49 11.31 -8.81
CA PRO A 59 1.39 12.75 -8.62
C PRO A 59 0.03 13.23 -8.10
N ARG A 60 -1.04 12.45 -8.32
CA ARG A 60 -2.41 12.75 -7.86
C ARG A 60 -2.80 11.92 -6.65
N ASP A 61 -1.84 11.65 -5.77
CA ASP A 61 -2.06 10.79 -4.62
C ASP A 61 -3.21 11.27 -3.70
N ASN A 62 -3.40 12.60 -3.65
CA ASN A 62 -4.51 13.22 -2.90
C ASN A 62 -5.89 13.12 -3.59
N ASP A 63 -5.98 12.49 -4.75
CA ASP A 63 -7.24 12.26 -5.47
C ASP A 63 -7.81 10.84 -5.21
N TYR A 64 -7.13 10.05 -4.39
CA TYR A 64 -7.54 8.73 -3.93
C TYR A 64 -8.13 8.80 -2.51
N ASP A 65 -9.11 7.95 -2.24
CA ASP A 65 -9.58 7.68 -0.88
C ASP A 65 -8.73 6.59 -0.25
N TYR A 66 -8.42 6.77 1.04
CA TYR A 66 -7.56 5.91 1.83
C TYR A 66 -8.36 5.23 2.94
N PHE A 67 -8.38 3.90 2.93
CA PHE A 67 -9.08 3.08 3.89
C PHE A 67 -8.07 2.28 4.72
N PHE A 68 -7.92 2.68 5.98
CA PHE A 68 -7.05 1.98 6.90
C PHE A 68 -7.83 1.04 7.82
N TYR A 69 -7.19 -0.06 8.17
CA TYR A 69 -7.63 -0.95 9.22
C TYR A 69 -6.41 -1.45 10.01
N ALA A 70 -6.50 -1.46 11.34
CA ALA A 70 -5.41 -1.90 12.20
C ALA A 70 -5.85 -2.96 13.20
N GLU A 71 -4.99 -3.96 13.41
CA GLU A 71 -5.18 -5.06 14.36
C GLU A 71 -3.98 -5.19 15.30
N GLY A 72 -4.20 -5.75 16.50
CA GLY A 72 -3.13 -6.08 17.44
C GLY A 72 -2.68 -4.92 18.34
N LEU A 73 -3.53 -3.91 18.51
CA LEU A 73 -3.35 -2.85 19.50
C LEU A 73 -3.54 -3.42 20.93
N PRO A 74 -2.77 -2.94 21.92
CA PRO A 74 -2.98 -3.30 23.32
C PRO A 74 -4.27 -2.70 23.87
N LEU A 75 -4.75 -3.24 24.99
CA LEU A 75 -5.88 -2.65 25.71
C LEU A 75 -5.63 -1.17 26.08
N GLY A 76 -6.68 -0.35 25.97
CA GLY A 76 -6.62 1.10 26.25
C GLY A 76 -6.08 1.96 25.11
N MET A 77 -5.74 1.34 23.97
CA MET A 77 -5.34 2.04 22.74
C MET A 77 -6.33 1.82 21.60
N ASP A 78 -6.41 2.80 20.70
CA ASP A 78 -7.20 2.75 19.47
C ASP A 78 -6.42 3.42 18.32
N TYR A 79 -7.00 3.42 17.12
CA TYR A 79 -6.48 4.15 15.97
C TYR A 79 -7.51 5.10 15.38
N TYR A 80 -7.03 6.18 14.77
CA TYR A 80 -7.85 7.14 14.06
C TYR A 80 -7.27 7.42 12.69
N VAL A 81 -8.17 7.68 11.74
CA VAL A 81 -7.82 7.91 10.34
C VAL A 81 -8.22 9.33 9.97
N SER A 82 -7.29 10.05 9.39
CA SER A 82 -7.51 11.38 8.82
C SER A 82 -6.90 11.41 7.42
N HIS A 83 -7.73 11.20 6.40
CA HIS A 83 -7.29 11.13 5.01
C HIS A 83 -6.19 10.07 4.85
N ARG A 84 -4.93 10.50 4.65
CA ARG A 84 -3.77 9.64 4.44
C ARG A 84 -3.01 9.27 5.72
N THR A 85 -3.43 9.84 6.84
CA THR A 85 -2.75 9.68 8.12
C THR A 85 -3.51 8.69 8.97
N ILE A 86 -2.80 7.72 9.53
CA ILE A 86 -3.30 6.89 10.63
C ILE A 86 -2.54 7.25 11.92
N SER A 87 -3.27 7.55 12.98
CA SER A 87 -2.73 7.71 14.33
C SER A 87 -3.05 6.50 15.20
N PHE A 88 -2.18 6.20 16.14
CA PHE A 88 -2.39 5.26 17.24
C PHE A 88 -2.26 6.02 18.54
N GLU A 89 -3.31 6.01 19.33
CA GLU A 89 -3.39 6.84 20.52
C GLU A 89 -4.22 6.19 21.62
N GLY A 90 -4.00 6.64 22.86
CA GLY A 90 -4.69 6.11 24.03
C GLY A 90 -3.77 5.94 25.22
N LYS A 91 -4.29 5.41 26.33
CA LYS A 91 -3.50 5.08 27.52
C LYS A 91 -3.43 3.56 27.62
N PRO A 92 -2.27 2.94 27.33
CA PRO A 92 -2.12 1.49 27.42
C PRO A 92 -2.47 0.96 28.83
N GLU A 93 -3.16 -0.17 28.89
CA GLU A 93 -3.53 -0.84 30.15
C GLU A 93 -2.60 -2.01 30.49
N GLU A 94 -1.72 -2.40 29.56
CA GLU A 94 -0.83 -3.55 29.70
C GLU A 94 0.57 -3.28 29.14
N THR A 95 1.58 -3.76 29.86
CA THR A 95 2.98 -3.76 29.43
C THR A 95 3.24 -4.93 28.49
N GLY A 96 4.08 -4.74 27.47
CA GLY A 96 4.43 -5.83 26.55
C GLY A 96 4.99 -5.36 25.22
N THR A 97 5.25 -6.33 24.35
CA THR A 97 5.59 -6.08 22.95
C THR A 97 4.43 -6.53 22.07
N PHE A 98 3.83 -5.58 21.37
CA PHE A 98 2.66 -5.78 20.53
C PHE A 98 3.05 -5.69 19.05
N ARG A 99 2.48 -6.58 18.24
CA ARG A 99 2.64 -6.58 16.79
C ARG A 99 1.37 -6.02 16.16
N ILE A 100 1.41 -4.74 15.81
CA ILE A 100 0.29 -4.04 15.18
C ILE A 100 0.36 -4.29 13.68
N LYS A 101 -0.67 -4.89 13.08
CA LYS A 101 -0.75 -5.05 11.63
C LYS A 101 -1.69 -3.99 11.07
N VAL A 102 -1.18 -3.17 10.16
CA VAL A 102 -1.92 -2.14 9.45
C VAL A 102 -2.17 -2.63 8.03
N PHE A 103 -3.42 -2.55 7.61
CA PHE A 103 -3.88 -2.78 6.26
C PHE A 103 -4.29 -1.44 5.67
N LEU A 104 -4.00 -1.26 4.39
CA LEU A 104 -4.35 -0.09 3.64
C LEU A 104 -4.93 -0.55 2.30
N ASP A 105 -6.15 -0.09 2.02
CA ASP A 105 -6.78 -0.17 0.71
C ASP A 105 -6.97 1.27 0.18
N VAL A 106 -6.79 1.47 -1.12
CA VAL A 106 -7.05 2.76 -1.78
C VAL A 106 -8.08 2.60 -2.89
N GLU A 107 -8.91 3.62 -3.09
CA GLU A 107 -9.84 3.69 -4.22
C GLU A 107 -9.69 5.04 -4.95
N GLY A 108 -9.86 5.07 -6.27
CA GLY A 108 -9.74 6.30 -7.07
C GLY A 108 -8.91 6.13 -8.35
N PRO A 109 -8.46 7.24 -8.97
CA PRO A 109 -8.64 8.62 -8.53
C PRO A 109 -10.03 9.17 -8.91
N PHE A 110 -10.65 9.94 -8.01
CA PHE A 110 -12.03 10.42 -8.19
C PHE A 110 -12.16 11.77 -8.91
N ARG A 111 -11.04 12.41 -9.26
CA ARG A 111 -11.00 13.73 -9.92
C ARG A 111 -10.82 13.69 -11.44
N ASN A 112 -11.01 12.54 -12.05
CA ASN A 112 -10.79 12.39 -13.49
C ASN A 112 -11.94 13.04 -14.29
N ASN A 113 -11.60 14.09 -15.04
CA ASN A 113 -12.36 14.44 -16.25
C ASN A 113 -12.23 13.23 -17.18
N PHE A 114 -13.37 12.63 -17.54
CA PHE A 114 -13.57 11.30 -18.13
C PHE A 114 -12.84 10.94 -19.44
N ASP A 115 -11.81 11.67 -19.88
CA ASP A 115 -11.26 11.57 -21.24
C ASP A 115 -9.83 11.03 -21.38
N ASP A 116 -9.04 10.89 -20.30
CA ASP A 116 -7.67 10.36 -20.40
C ASP A 116 -7.48 9.17 -19.45
N ASP A 117 -7.10 8.02 -20.04
CA ASP A 117 -6.56 6.76 -19.49
C ASP A 117 -6.88 6.45 -18.01
N PRO A 118 -7.56 5.33 -17.67
CA PRO A 118 -7.74 4.96 -16.26
C PRO A 118 -6.37 4.89 -15.59
N ASP A 119 -6.16 5.69 -14.56
CA ASP A 119 -4.98 5.64 -13.71
C ASP A 119 -4.95 4.34 -12.94
N LEU A 120 -4.49 3.31 -13.64
CA LEU A 120 -4.39 1.97 -13.11
C LEU A 120 -3.19 1.92 -12.17
N LEU A 121 -3.48 1.75 -10.89
CA LEU A 121 -2.49 1.28 -9.94
C LEU A 121 -2.13 -0.17 -10.25
N CYS A 122 -0.90 -0.55 -9.91
CA CYS A 122 -0.42 -1.93 -10.01
C CYS A 122 -1.04 -2.82 -8.94
N GLU A 123 -1.25 -2.25 -7.75
CA GLU A 123 -1.94 -2.86 -6.62
C GLU A 123 -2.76 -1.77 -5.93
N TYR A 124 -3.90 -2.14 -5.35
CA TYR A 124 -4.79 -1.22 -4.64
C TYR A 124 -4.73 -1.41 -3.13
N SER A 125 -3.91 -2.35 -2.65
CA SER A 125 -3.80 -2.61 -1.23
C SER A 125 -2.41 -3.05 -0.81
N THR A 126 -2.11 -2.83 0.47
CA THR A 126 -0.87 -3.25 1.10
C THR A 126 -1.09 -3.52 2.58
N SER A 127 -0.12 -4.16 3.22
CA SER A 127 -0.13 -4.28 4.68
C SER A 127 1.27 -4.31 5.27
N ARG A 128 1.41 -3.81 6.50
CA ARG A 128 2.69 -3.80 7.23
C ARG A 128 2.48 -4.10 8.71
N SER A 129 3.44 -4.78 9.32
CA SER A 129 3.48 -4.99 10.77
C SER A 129 4.46 -4.02 11.42
N TYR A 130 4.02 -3.39 12.50
CA TYR A 130 4.80 -2.51 13.36
C TYR A 130 4.95 -3.14 14.74
N LYS A 131 6.03 -2.76 15.43
CA LYS A 131 6.31 -3.20 16.80
C LYS A 131 6.07 -2.03 17.74
N LEU A 132 5.14 -2.21 18.68
CA LEU A 132 4.93 -1.29 19.79
C LEU A 132 5.44 -1.93 21.08
N ILE A 133 6.21 -1.18 21.86
CA ILE A 133 6.71 -1.61 23.17
C ILE A 133 6.08 -0.70 24.21
N ILE A 134 5.44 -1.30 25.23
CA ILE A 134 4.88 -0.61 26.39
C ILE A 134 5.61 -1.08 27.65
N GLU A 135 6.15 -0.14 28.42
CA GLU A 135 6.93 -0.37 29.65
C GLU A 135 6.33 0.31 30.91
#